data_AF-A0A960BNP3-F1
#
_entry.id   AF-A0A960BNP3-F1
#
_cell.length_a   1.000
_cell.length_b   1.000
_cell.length_c   1.000
_cell.angle_alpha   90.00
_cell.angle_beta   90.00
_cell.angle_gamma   90.00
#
_symmetry.space_group_name_H-M   'P 1'
#
loop_
_entity.id
_entity.type
_entity.pdbx_description
1 polymer ?
#
loop_
_entity_poly.entity_id
_entity_poly.type
_entity_poly.pdbx_seq_one_letter_code
_entity_poly.pdbx_strand_id
1 'polypeptide(L)'
;SVTYVDSDDRAAAFFADRDGVQELVGAQPGAPEDATVTFIHSDYRAALPVAAESCDLLVSLYAGFVSEFCTQYLRVGGTLLVNPSHGDAAMASIDPRYRLAGVVRSRSGQYSVTTAELERYLIPKKSITPSRDSLHTSGRGVAYTRPAFAYLFQRVQ
;
A
#
# COMPACT_ATOMS: atom_id res chain seq x y z
N SER A 1 12.10 8.55 7.90
CA SER A 1 12.09 9.04 6.51
C SER A 1 10.90 8.47 5.77
N VAL A 2 10.42 9.13 4.72
CA VAL A 2 9.37 8.64 3.81
C VAL A 2 9.81 8.89 2.37
N THR A 3 9.62 7.89 1.50
CA THR A 3 9.86 8.01 0.07
C THR A 3 8.54 7.89 -0.68
N TYR A 4 8.19 8.92 -1.45
CA TYR A 4 7.06 8.95 -2.37
C TYR A 4 7.54 8.61 -3.78
N VAL A 5 6.75 7.82 -4.49
CA VAL A 5 7.01 7.44 -5.88
C VAL A 5 5.73 7.67 -6.68
N ASP A 6 5.79 8.53 -7.68
CA ASP A 6 4.68 8.80 -8.59
C ASP A 6 5.23 9.18 -9.96
N SER A 7 4.49 8.91 -11.02
CA SER A 7 4.84 9.27 -12.40
C SER A 7 4.17 10.57 -12.86
N ASP A 8 3.21 11.12 -12.11
CA ASP A 8 2.46 12.32 -12.47
C ASP A 8 3.31 13.60 -12.33
N ASP A 9 3.39 14.40 -13.39
CA ASP A 9 4.14 15.65 -13.42
C ASP A 9 3.65 16.67 -12.37
N ARG A 10 2.38 16.60 -11.98
CA ARG A 10 1.82 17.47 -10.93
C ARG A 10 2.34 17.08 -9.56
N ALA A 11 2.55 15.79 -9.31
CA ALA A 11 3.20 15.32 -8.10
C ALA A 11 4.66 15.79 -8.08
N ALA A 12 5.37 15.67 -9.20
CA ALA A 12 6.73 16.17 -9.33
C ALA A 12 6.83 17.68 -9.08
N ALA A 13 5.92 18.48 -9.63
CA ALA A 13 5.85 19.91 -9.39
C ALA A 13 5.56 20.24 -7.91
N PHE A 14 4.66 19.50 -7.26
CA PHE A 14 4.37 19.67 -5.83
C PHE A 14 5.60 19.40 -4.96
N PHE A 15 6.30 18.28 -5.20
CA PHE A 15 7.49 17.91 -4.42
C PHE A 15 8.76 18.69 -4.78
N ALA A 16 8.73 19.52 -5.83
CA ALA A 16 9.82 20.44 -6.15
C ALA A 16 9.93 21.57 -5.12
N ASP A 17 8.81 21.96 -4.47
CA ASP A 17 8.79 22.89 -3.34
C ASP A 17 9.11 22.15 -2.03
N ARG A 18 10.40 21.92 -1.80
CA ARG A 18 10.87 21.14 -0.64
C ARG A 18 10.54 21.80 0.69
N ASP A 19 10.66 23.12 0.75
CA ASP A 19 10.41 23.87 1.99
C ASP A 19 8.92 23.86 2.32
N GLY A 20 8.05 24.07 1.31
CA GLY A 20 6.60 23.97 1.49
C GLY A 20 6.15 22.56 1.89
N VAL A 21 6.72 21.51 1.29
CA VAL A 21 6.46 20.12 1.71
C VAL A 21 6.89 19.88 3.17
N GLN A 22 8.07 20.37 3.55
CA GLN A 22 8.56 20.20 4.91
C GLN A 22 7.71 20.95 5.94
N GLU A 23 7.23 22.16 5.60
CA GLU A 23 6.29 22.92 6.43
C GLU A 23 4.98 22.14 6.63
N LEU A 24 4.41 21.58 5.57
CA LEU A 24 3.18 20.78 5.64
C LEU A 24 3.33 19.55 6.53
N VAL A 25 4.49 18.89 6.47
CA VAL A 25 4.81 17.74 7.33
C VAL A 25 4.99 18.18 8.78
N GLY A 26 5.79 19.23 9.03
CA GLY A 26 6.07 19.75 10.36
C GLY A 26 4.83 20.31 11.08
N ALA A 27 3.82 20.77 10.33
CA ALA A 27 2.55 21.20 10.88
C ALA A 27 1.66 20.05 11.41
N GLN A 28 1.98 18.79 11.10
CA GLN A 28 1.18 17.65 11.57
C GLN A 28 1.49 17.32 13.04
N PRO A 29 0.47 17.05 13.87
CA PRO A 29 0.68 16.59 15.24
C PRO A 29 1.51 15.30 15.28
N GLY A 30 2.62 15.34 16.02
CA GLY A 30 3.52 14.19 16.19
C GLY A 30 4.51 13.97 15.03
N ALA A 31 4.66 14.95 14.13
CA ALA A 31 5.72 14.92 13.14
C ALA A 31 7.10 14.98 13.81
N PRO A 32 8.06 14.10 13.44
CA PRO A 32 9.44 14.20 13.91
C PRO A 32 10.11 15.49 13.42
N GLU A 33 10.94 16.11 14.27
CA GLU A 33 11.71 17.31 13.91
C GLU A 33 12.67 17.06 12.72
N ASP A 34 13.19 15.84 12.62
CA ASP A 34 14.11 15.37 11.57
C ASP A 34 13.42 14.54 10.49
N ALA A 35 12.10 14.73 10.32
CA ALA A 35 11.35 14.04 9.27
C ALA A 35 11.93 14.37 7.88
N THR A 36 12.34 13.33 7.15
CA THR A 36 12.87 13.46 5.79
C THR A 36 11.89 12.91 4.78
N VAL A 37 11.60 13.71 3.75
CA VAL A 37 10.77 13.34 2.60
C VAL A 37 11.63 13.27 1.35
N THR A 38 11.52 12.18 0.61
CA THR A 38 12.13 12.01 -0.72
C THR A 38 11.04 11.75 -1.74
N PHE A 39 11.12 12.39 -2.90
CA PHE A 39 10.23 12.12 -4.03
C PHE A 39 11.03 11.55 -5.19
N ILE A 40 10.52 10.47 -5.79
CA ILE A 40 11.05 9.83 -6.98
C ILE A 40 10.00 9.95 -8.07
N HIS A 41 10.27 10.79 -9.08
CA HIS A 41 9.43 10.90 -10.27
C HIS A 41 9.70 9.69 -11.18
N SER A 42 8.93 8.62 -10.99
CA SER A 42 9.14 7.37 -11.73
C SER A 42 7.90 6.48 -11.70
N ASP A 43 7.83 5.58 -12.67
CA ASP A 43 6.92 4.45 -12.64
C ASP A 43 7.48 3.38 -11.69
N TYR A 44 6.76 3.06 -10.62
CA TYR A 44 7.20 2.07 -9.62
C TYR A 44 7.37 0.65 -10.18
N ARG A 45 6.90 0.39 -11.40
CA ARG A 45 7.13 -0.88 -12.12
C ARG A 45 8.57 -0.99 -12.63
N ALA A 46 9.30 0.11 -12.72
CA ALA A 46 10.72 0.15 -13.03
C ALA A 46 11.58 -0.04 -11.77
N ALA A 47 12.88 -0.26 -11.97
CA ALA A 47 13.83 -0.27 -10.86
C ALA A 47 13.89 1.12 -10.22
N LEU A 48 13.72 1.17 -8.90
CA LEU A 48 13.77 2.40 -8.12
C LEU A 48 15.14 2.50 -7.43
N PRO A 49 15.66 3.72 -7.20
CA PRO A 49 16.87 3.95 -6.39
C PRO A 49 16.58 3.80 -4.89
N VAL A 50 15.91 2.71 -4.51
CA VAL A 50 15.56 2.35 -3.13
C VAL A 50 16.26 1.02 -2.83
N ALA A 51 16.92 0.92 -1.68
CA ALA A 51 17.59 -0.30 -1.30
C ALA A 51 16.57 -1.44 -1.08
N ALA A 52 16.96 -2.67 -1.41
CA ALA A 52 16.14 -3.82 -1.08
C ALA A 52 15.97 -3.91 0.45
N GLU A 53 14.78 -4.32 0.89
CA GLU A 53 14.46 -4.54 2.30
C GLU A 53 14.75 -3.36 3.24
N SER A 54 14.70 -2.13 2.73
CA SER A 54 14.95 -0.92 3.53
C SER A 54 13.72 -0.30 4.15
N CYS A 55 12.51 -0.70 3.72
CA CYS A 55 11.26 -0.11 4.19
C CYS A 55 10.60 -0.98 5.27
N ASP A 56 10.13 -0.35 6.35
CA ASP A 56 9.27 -0.98 7.37
C ASP A 56 7.80 -1.07 6.95
N LEU A 57 7.36 -0.11 6.13
CA LEU A 57 5.99 0.07 5.67
C LEU A 57 5.98 0.37 4.16
N LEU A 58 5.18 -0.38 3.42
CA LEU A 58 4.86 -0.14 2.02
C LEU A 58 3.38 0.26 1.91
N VAL A 59 3.09 1.37 1.24
CA VAL A 59 1.73 1.92 1.11
C VAL A 59 1.24 1.80 -0.32
N SER A 60 0.14 1.08 -0.51
CA SER A 60 -0.54 0.88 -1.79
C SER A 60 -2.00 1.31 -1.67
N LEU A 61 -2.22 2.62 -1.64
CA LEU A 61 -3.56 3.20 -1.62
C LEU A 61 -3.84 3.78 -3.00
N TYR A 62 -4.73 3.14 -3.75
CA TYR A 62 -5.20 3.57 -5.07
C TYR A 62 -4.13 3.60 -6.18
N ALA A 63 -3.00 2.90 -6.01
CA ALA A 63 -1.84 2.99 -6.94
C ALA A 63 -1.71 1.84 -7.98
N GLY A 64 -2.49 0.75 -7.87
CA GLY A 64 -2.34 -0.45 -8.72
C GLY A 64 -1.57 -1.56 -8.00
N PHE A 65 -0.91 -2.46 -8.76
CA PHE A 65 -0.26 -3.68 -8.22
C PHE A 65 1.09 -3.43 -7.53
N VAL A 66 1.15 -2.50 -6.57
CA VAL A 66 2.38 -2.15 -5.85
C VAL A 66 2.95 -3.36 -5.11
N SER A 67 2.11 -4.24 -4.54
CA SER A 67 2.58 -5.45 -3.88
C SER A 67 3.40 -6.33 -4.83
N GLU A 68 3.07 -6.38 -6.10
CA GLU A 68 3.81 -7.21 -7.06
C GLU A 68 5.22 -6.67 -7.33
N PHE A 69 5.33 -5.37 -7.61
CA PHE A 69 6.58 -4.73 -8.08
C PHE A 69 7.49 -4.23 -6.96
N CYS A 70 6.91 -3.86 -5.81
CA CYS A 70 7.62 -3.15 -4.75
C CYS A 70 7.90 -3.99 -3.50
N THR A 71 7.46 -5.26 -3.44
CA THR A 71 7.73 -6.14 -2.28
C THR A 71 9.21 -6.24 -1.93
N GLN A 72 10.09 -6.19 -2.94
CA GLN A 72 11.54 -6.25 -2.75
C GLN A 72 12.11 -5.15 -1.84
N TYR A 73 11.46 -3.99 -1.74
CA TYR A 73 11.89 -2.88 -0.90
C TYR A 73 11.36 -2.98 0.54
N LEU A 74 10.27 -3.72 0.75
CA LEU A 74 9.68 -3.97 2.08
C LEU A 74 10.48 -5.06 2.78
N ARG A 75 11.03 -4.82 3.97
CA ARG A 75 11.76 -5.87 4.69
C ARG A 75 10.88 -7.04 5.12
N VAL A 76 11.47 -8.21 5.34
CA VAL A 76 10.76 -9.29 6.03
C VAL A 76 10.33 -8.83 7.43
N GLY A 77 9.08 -9.12 7.79
CA GLY A 77 8.42 -8.61 8.99
C GLY A 77 7.82 -7.21 8.84
N GLY A 78 8.12 -6.49 7.75
CA GLY A 78 7.51 -5.22 7.39
C GLY A 78 6.03 -5.37 7.00
N THR A 79 5.32 -4.24 6.95
CA THR A 79 3.87 -4.19 6.67
C THR A 79 3.58 -3.58 5.30
N LEU A 80 2.68 -4.20 4.54
CA LEU A 80 1.99 -3.62 3.39
C LEU A 80 0.61 -3.12 3.84
N LEU A 81 0.36 -1.83 3.69
CA LEU A 81 -0.96 -1.22 3.82
C LEU A 81 -1.57 -1.05 2.43
N VAL A 82 -2.62 -1.79 2.12
CA VAL A 82 -3.18 -1.85 0.76
C VAL A 82 -4.70 -1.76 0.74
N ASN A 83 -5.26 -0.95 -0.15
CA ASN A 83 -6.72 -0.90 -0.36
C ASN A 83 -7.16 -1.86 -1.48
N PRO A 84 -8.43 -2.30 -1.50
CA PRO A 84 -8.88 -3.29 -2.47
C PRO A 84 -9.22 -2.73 -3.87
N SER A 85 -9.09 -1.42 -4.14
CA SER A 85 -9.71 -0.79 -5.33
C SER A 85 -9.17 -1.28 -6.68
N HIS A 86 -7.85 -1.47 -6.79
CA HIS A 86 -7.16 -1.83 -8.04
C HIS A 86 -6.59 -3.25 -8.00
N GLY A 87 -7.21 -4.14 -7.22
CA GLY A 87 -6.85 -5.55 -7.16
C GLY A 87 -5.63 -5.88 -6.31
N ASP A 88 -4.87 -4.90 -5.82
CA ASP A 88 -3.61 -5.15 -5.11
C ASP A 88 -3.78 -5.87 -3.78
N ALA A 89 -4.87 -5.62 -3.04
CA ALA A 89 -5.18 -6.43 -1.85
C ALA A 89 -5.43 -7.90 -2.20
N ALA A 90 -6.00 -8.18 -3.38
CA ALA A 90 -6.18 -9.55 -3.86
C ALA A 90 -4.85 -10.15 -4.35
N MET A 91 -4.01 -9.34 -4.99
CA MET A 91 -2.65 -9.74 -5.40
C MET A 91 -1.82 -10.15 -4.18
N ALA A 92 -1.81 -9.31 -3.14
CA ALA A 92 -1.16 -9.62 -1.88
C ALA A 92 -1.75 -10.86 -1.19
N SER A 93 -3.06 -11.11 -1.30
CA SER A 93 -3.69 -12.28 -0.65
C SER A 93 -3.31 -13.63 -1.24
N ILE A 94 -2.87 -13.67 -2.51
CA ILE A 94 -2.47 -14.89 -3.20
C ILE A 94 -0.94 -15.06 -3.26
N ASP A 95 -0.20 -14.05 -2.81
CA ASP A 95 1.26 -14.06 -2.80
C ASP A 95 1.77 -14.73 -1.51
N PRO A 96 2.53 -15.84 -1.60
CA PRO A 96 3.02 -16.56 -0.42
C PRO A 96 3.99 -15.75 0.45
N ARG A 97 4.54 -14.65 -0.06
CA ARG A 97 5.38 -13.73 0.72
C ARG A 97 4.58 -12.94 1.74
N TYR A 98 3.25 -12.93 1.66
CA TYR A 98 2.38 -12.14 2.53
C TYR A 98 1.47 -12.99 3.41
N ARG A 99 1.17 -12.45 4.59
CA ARG A 99 0.13 -12.96 5.49
C ARG A 99 -0.75 -11.81 5.95
N LEU A 100 -2.08 -11.98 5.85
CA LEU A 100 -3.01 -10.98 6.39
C LEU A 100 -2.84 -10.88 7.92
N ALA A 101 -2.47 -9.70 8.39
CA ALA A 101 -2.20 -9.41 9.80
C ALA A 101 -3.26 -8.50 10.44
N GLY A 102 -4.04 -7.79 9.63
CA GLY A 102 -5.10 -6.92 10.11
C GLY A 102 -5.91 -6.30 8.97
N VAL A 103 -7.01 -5.66 9.33
CA VAL A 103 -7.78 -4.82 8.39
C VAL A 103 -8.12 -3.48 9.04
N VAL A 104 -8.11 -2.44 8.22
CA VAL A 104 -8.53 -1.09 8.57
C VAL A 104 -9.99 -0.93 8.19
N ARG A 105 -10.82 -0.53 9.15
CA ARG A 105 -12.22 -0.15 8.94
C ARG A 105 -12.34 1.35 9.00
N SER A 106 -13.18 1.92 8.15
CA SER A 106 -13.53 3.35 8.20
C SER A 106 -15.03 3.49 8.49
N ARG A 107 -15.39 4.35 9.44
CA ARG A 107 -16.77 4.73 9.73
C ARG A 107 -16.82 6.21 10.07
N SER A 108 -17.56 6.98 9.28
CA SER A 108 -17.73 8.43 9.50
C SER A 108 -16.41 9.19 9.67
N GLY A 109 -15.40 8.86 8.86
CA GLY A 109 -14.07 9.47 8.91
C GLY A 109 -13.14 8.94 10.01
N GLN A 110 -13.63 8.09 10.91
CA GLN A 110 -12.80 7.44 11.92
C GLN A 110 -12.28 6.10 11.43
N TYR A 111 -11.01 5.82 11.72
CA TYR A 111 -10.34 4.59 11.36
C TYR A 111 -10.11 3.71 12.59
N SER A 112 -10.29 2.39 12.42
CA SER A 112 -9.94 1.40 13.45
C SER A 112 -9.27 0.20 12.80
N VAL A 113 -8.35 -0.42 13.51
CA VAL A 113 -7.73 -1.69 13.10
C VAL A 113 -8.40 -2.84 13.85
N THR A 114 -8.63 -3.95 13.16
CA THR A 114 -9.01 -5.22 13.79
C THR A 114 -8.15 -6.35 13.28
N THR A 115 -7.80 -7.26 14.19
CA THR A 115 -7.07 -8.51 13.93
C THR A 115 -7.94 -9.74 14.14
N ALA A 116 -9.22 -9.56 14.47
CA ALA A 116 -10.18 -10.63 14.68
C ALA A 116 -10.84 -11.06 13.36
N GLU A 117 -11.09 -12.37 13.24
CA GLU A 117 -11.86 -13.00 12.14
C GLU A 117 -11.34 -12.62 10.73
N LEU A 118 -10.01 -12.53 10.57
CA LEU A 118 -9.36 -12.09 9.35
C LEU A 118 -9.72 -12.97 8.14
N GLU A 119 -9.98 -14.25 8.36
CA GLU A 119 -10.43 -15.21 7.35
C GLU A 119 -11.74 -14.79 6.66
N ARG A 120 -12.56 -13.94 7.31
CA ARG A 120 -13.84 -13.46 6.75
C ARG A 120 -13.67 -12.29 5.78
N TYR A 121 -12.50 -11.64 5.75
CA TYR A 121 -12.27 -10.42 4.97
C TYR A 121 -11.77 -10.69 3.54
N LEU A 122 -11.32 -11.92 3.23
CA LEU A 122 -10.82 -12.30 1.92
C LEU A 122 -11.72 -13.31 1.20
N ILE A 123 -13.02 -13.32 1.53
CA ILE A 123 -14.03 -14.17 0.86
C ILE A 123 -14.68 -13.36 -0.27
N PRO A 124 -14.43 -13.68 -1.55
CA PRO A 124 -15.03 -12.95 -2.67
C PRO A 124 -16.56 -13.13 -2.72
N LYS A 125 -17.29 -12.09 -3.14
CA LYS A 125 -18.77 -12.16 -3.30
C LYS A 125 -19.21 -13.08 -4.44
N LYS A 126 -18.37 -13.23 -5.46
CA LYS A 126 -18.58 -14.15 -6.58
C LYS A 126 -17.66 -15.34 -6.38
N SER A 127 -18.07 -16.52 -6.82
CA SER A 127 -17.22 -17.74 -6.84
C SER A 127 -16.11 -17.64 -7.89
N ILE A 128 -15.22 -16.66 -7.71
CA ILE A 128 -14.03 -16.41 -8.51
C ILE A 128 -12.85 -16.68 -7.58
N THR A 129 -11.94 -17.56 -8.01
CA THR A 129 -10.64 -17.72 -7.37
C THR A 129 -9.69 -16.71 -8.02
N PRO A 130 -9.21 -15.67 -7.30
CA PRO A 130 -8.26 -14.73 -7.86
C PRO A 130 -6.97 -15.44 -8.27
N SER A 131 -6.53 -15.19 -9.50
CA SER A 131 -5.19 -15.52 -9.98
C SER A 131 -4.50 -14.25 -10.46
N ARG A 132 -3.15 -14.26 -10.49
CA ARG A 132 -2.35 -13.15 -11.02
C ARG A 132 -2.86 -12.70 -12.40
N ASP A 133 -3.04 -13.64 -13.33
CA ASP A 133 -3.51 -13.35 -14.68
C ASP A 133 -4.93 -12.75 -14.70
N SER A 134 -5.84 -13.27 -13.88
CA SER A 134 -7.20 -12.75 -13.78
C SER A 134 -7.23 -11.31 -13.23
N LEU A 135 -6.35 -11.01 -12.27
CA LEU A 135 -6.25 -9.68 -11.67
C LEU A 135 -5.70 -8.68 -12.67
N HIS A 136 -4.60 -9.02 -13.36
CA HIS A 136 -4.03 -8.20 -14.44
C HIS A 136 -5.03 -7.94 -15.56
N THR A 137 -5.75 -8.98 -16.01
CA THR A 137 -6.75 -8.85 -17.07
C THR A 137 -7.92 -7.96 -16.66
N SER A 138 -8.36 -8.05 -15.40
CA SER A 138 -9.52 -7.28 -14.93
C SER A 138 -9.20 -5.81 -14.68
N GLY A 139 -7.97 -5.50 -14.21
CA GLY A 139 -7.59 -4.18 -13.71
C GLY A 139 -8.45 -3.67 -12.55
N ARG A 140 -9.25 -4.54 -11.90
CA ARG A 140 -10.29 -4.17 -10.93
C ARG A 140 -10.09 -4.88 -9.60
N GLY A 141 -10.56 -4.23 -8.55
CA GLY A 141 -10.66 -4.81 -7.22
C GLY A 141 -11.57 -6.04 -7.14
N VAL A 142 -11.23 -6.96 -6.24
CA VAL A 142 -12.11 -8.07 -5.84
C VAL A 142 -13.11 -7.54 -4.81
N ALA A 143 -14.40 -7.71 -5.09
CA ALA A 143 -15.46 -7.38 -4.14
C ALA A 143 -15.57 -8.51 -3.09
N TYR A 144 -15.22 -8.20 -1.84
CA TYR A 144 -15.32 -9.13 -0.72
C TYR A 144 -16.66 -9.05 0.00
N THR A 145 -17.08 -10.14 0.63
CA THR A 145 -18.34 -10.23 1.39
C THR A 145 -18.33 -9.29 2.60
N ARG A 146 -17.19 -9.16 3.28
CA ARG A 146 -16.95 -8.21 4.37
C ARG A 146 -16.01 -7.10 3.88
N PRO A 147 -16.52 -5.89 3.58
CA PRO A 147 -15.67 -4.80 3.10
C PRO A 147 -14.77 -4.28 4.22
N ALA A 148 -13.55 -3.91 3.85
CA ALA A 148 -12.61 -3.14 4.66
C ALA A 148 -12.14 -1.93 3.85
N PHE A 149 -11.72 -0.87 4.56
CA PHE A 149 -11.11 0.28 3.90
C PHE A 149 -9.74 -0.09 3.32
N ALA A 150 -8.93 -0.77 4.13
CA ALA A 150 -7.62 -1.29 3.73
C ALA A 150 -7.29 -2.57 4.49
N TYR A 151 -6.26 -3.26 4.02
CA TYR A 151 -5.73 -4.51 4.55
C TYR A 151 -4.28 -4.26 4.97
N LEU A 152 -3.88 -4.93 6.05
CA LEU A 152 -2.51 -4.94 6.55
C LEU A 152 -1.95 -6.33 6.31
N PHE A 153 -1.04 -6.47 5.36
CA PHE A 153 -0.31 -7.70 5.14
C PHE A 153 1.09 -7.59 5.72
N GLN A 154 1.54 -8.60 6.46
CA GLN A 154 2.93 -8.70 6.88
C GLN A 154 3.72 -9.48 5.82
N ARG A 155 4.89 -8.98 5.41
CA ARG A 155 5.84 -9.75 4.61
C ARG A 155 6.48 -10.84 5.49
N VAL A 156 6.39 -12.10 5.08
CA VAL A 156 6.86 -13.27 5.85
C VAL A 156 8.02 -14.01 5.17
N GLN A 157 8.33 -13.69 3.91
CA GLN A 157 9.43 -14.24 3.10
C GLN A 157 9.98 -13.14 2.20
#